data_AF-A0A7D5ZI66-F1
#
_entry.id   AF-A0A7D5ZI66-F1
#
_cell.length_a   1.000
_cell.length_b   1.000
_cell.length_c   1.000
_cell.angle_alpha   90.00
_cell.angle_beta   90.00
_cell.angle_gamma   90.00
#
_symmetry.space_group_name_H-M   'P 1'
#
loop_
_entity.id
_entity.type
_entity.pdbx_description
1 polymer ?
#
loop_
_entity_poly.entity_id
_entity_poly.type
_entity_poly.pdbx_seq_one_letter_code
_entity_poly.pdbx_strand_id
1 'polypeptide(L)'
;MNFAEQLATLPTVEHLSAIELLNGDEIVARIDNKPGQAGSVRVYHALYQEFGAISDIAAQKGLRIYAEHTLDAEKNPGNHPNIDRLFPIANGAPPLAVRLIAAE
;
A
#
# COMPACT_ATOMS: atom_id res chain seq x y z
N MET A 1 -3.85 -15.81 -8.87
CA MET A 1 -4.85 -14.76 -8.69
C MET A 1 -4.27 -13.47 -9.23
N ASN A 2 -5.01 -12.78 -10.08
CA ASN A 2 -4.66 -11.43 -10.55
C ASN A 2 -4.93 -10.39 -9.46
N PHE A 3 -4.55 -9.13 -9.69
CA PHE A 3 -4.73 -8.07 -8.70
C PHE A 3 -6.19 -7.88 -8.30
N ALA A 4 -7.12 -7.93 -9.24
CA ALA A 4 -8.54 -7.74 -8.97
C ALA A 4 -9.11 -8.85 -8.06
N GLU A 5 -8.71 -10.11 -8.28
CA GLU A 5 -9.07 -11.26 -7.44
C GLU A 5 -8.47 -11.13 -6.04
N GLN A 6 -7.18 -10.76 -5.93
CA GLN A 6 -6.55 -10.51 -4.62
C GLN A 6 -7.28 -9.39 -3.87
N LEU A 7 -7.54 -8.27 -4.56
CA LEU A 7 -8.20 -7.08 -4.00
C LEU A 7 -9.60 -7.42 -3.48
N ALA A 8 -10.35 -8.30 -4.15
CA ALA A 8 -11.68 -8.72 -3.72
C ALA A 8 -11.68 -9.47 -2.37
N THR A 9 -10.55 -10.05 -1.96
CA THR A 9 -10.43 -10.75 -0.66
C THR A 9 -10.11 -9.82 0.51
N LEU A 10 -9.70 -8.57 0.24
CA LEU A 10 -9.29 -7.63 1.28
C LEU A 10 -10.49 -6.91 1.92
N PRO A 11 -10.38 -6.47 3.19
CA PRO A 11 -11.37 -5.61 3.80
C PRO A 11 -11.69 -4.38 2.95
N THR A 12 -12.93 -3.91 3.04
CA THR A 12 -13.35 -2.70 2.37
C THR A 12 -12.90 -1.46 3.16
N VAL A 13 -12.87 -0.29 2.51
CA VAL A 13 -12.28 0.95 3.05
C VAL A 13 -13.17 2.17 2.83
N GLU A 14 -14.49 1.98 2.68
CA GLU A 14 -15.44 3.09 2.48
C GLU A 14 -15.42 4.09 3.65
N HIS A 15 -15.02 3.64 4.84
CA HIS A 15 -14.88 4.48 6.03
C HIS A 15 -13.60 5.34 6.03
N LEU A 16 -12.72 5.19 5.04
CA LEU A 16 -11.46 5.94 4.93
C LEU A 16 -11.52 6.93 3.76
N SER A 17 -11.11 8.17 4.00
CA SER A 17 -10.85 9.15 2.94
C SER A 17 -9.42 9.04 2.40
N ALA A 18 -8.46 8.60 3.21
CA ALA A 18 -7.07 8.39 2.80
C ALA A 18 -6.27 7.54 3.79
N ILE A 19 -5.07 7.18 3.36
CA ILE A 19 -3.98 6.66 4.21
C ILE A 19 -2.78 7.59 4.07
N GLU A 20 -2.17 7.93 5.20
CA GLU A 20 -0.87 8.62 5.23
C GLU A 20 0.20 7.68 5.74
N LEU A 21 1.36 7.74 5.08
CA LEU A 21 2.56 6.98 5.45
C LEU A 21 3.56 7.93 6.08
N LEU A 22 4.14 7.50 7.20
CA LEU A 22 5.03 8.33 7.99
C LEU A 22 6.39 7.66 8.19
N ASN A 23 7.45 8.46 8.12
CA ASN A 23 8.78 8.11 8.56
C ASN A 23 9.10 8.92 9.82
N GLY A 24 8.96 8.28 10.99
CA GLY A 24 8.86 9.04 12.24
C GLY A 24 7.59 9.91 12.23
N ASP A 25 7.76 11.21 12.46
CA ASP A 25 6.67 12.20 12.48
C ASP A 25 6.41 12.85 11.10
N GLU A 26 7.27 12.59 10.11
CA GLU A 26 7.15 13.17 8.77
C GLU A 26 6.20 12.36 7.89
N ILE A 27 5.20 13.02 7.29
CA ILE A 27 4.34 12.42 6.28
C ILE A 27 5.12 12.35 4.97
N VAL A 28 5.47 11.14 4.54
CA VAL A 28 6.26 10.91 3.32
C VAL A 28 5.38 10.57 2.12
N ALA A 29 4.15 10.14 2.34
CA ALA A 29 3.17 9.90 1.29
C ALA A 29 1.73 9.96 1.81
N ARG A 30 0.81 10.29 0.90
CA ARG A 30 -0.64 10.20 1.11
C ARG A 30 -1.26 9.46 -0.07
N ILE A 31 -2.13 8.50 0.22
CA ILE A 31 -2.92 7.74 -0.75
C ILE A 31 -4.38 8.09 -0.52
N ASP A 32 -4.96 8.88 -1.43
CA ASP A 32 -6.36 9.27 -1.34
C ASP A 32 -7.27 8.12 -1.78
N ASN A 33 -8.39 7.92 -1.09
CA ASN A 33 -9.41 6.95 -1.47
C ASN A 33 -10.29 7.52 -2.60
N LYS A 34 -9.72 7.55 -3.81
CA LYS A 34 -10.36 8.06 -5.03
C LYS A 34 -10.18 7.09 -6.20
N PRO A 35 -10.95 7.22 -7.29
CA PRO A 35 -10.75 6.41 -8.50
C PRO A 35 -9.29 6.40 -8.95
N GLY A 36 -8.77 5.21 -9.28
CA GLY A 36 -7.35 4.99 -9.61
C GLY A 36 -6.42 4.74 -8.42
N GLN A 37 -6.79 5.13 -7.19
CA GLN A 37 -5.99 4.89 -5.98
C GLN A 37 -6.68 4.04 -4.90
N ALA A 38 -8.01 3.91 -4.96
CA ALA A 38 -8.81 3.14 -3.99
C ALA A 38 -8.30 1.70 -3.79
N GLY A 39 -7.82 1.05 -4.84
CA GLY A 39 -7.19 -0.28 -4.73
C GLY A 39 -5.96 -0.27 -3.81
N SER A 40 -5.09 0.73 -3.94
CA SER A 40 -3.92 0.87 -3.06
C SER A 40 -4.31 1.21 -1.63
N VAL A 41 -5.35 2.01 -1.40
CA VAL A 41 -5.85 2.25 -0.03
C VAL A 41 -6.25 0.93 0.64
N ARG A 42 -6.97 0.06 -0.06
CA ARG A 42 -7.33 -1.28 0.46
C ARG A 42 -6.12 -2.15 0.77
N VAL A 43 -5.12 -2.16 -0.13
CA VAL A 43 -3.88 -2.93 0.10
C VAL A 43 -3.15 -2.42 1.35
N TYR A 44 -2.88 -1.12 1.43
CA TYR A 44 -2.14 -0.55 2.56
C TYR A 44 -2.90 -0.67 3.88
N HIS A 45 -4.23 -0.53 3.86
CA HIS A 45 -5.05 -0.78 5.04
C HIS A 45 -4.94 -2.23 5.53
N ALA A 46 -5.07 -3.20 4.62
CA ALA A 46 -4.96 -4.62 4.97
C ALA A 46 -3.58 -4.97 5.53
N LEU A 47 -2.51 -4.43 4.93
CA LEU A 47 -1.15 -4.59 5.43
C LEU A 47 -0.99 -4.00 6.82
N TYR A 48 -1.52 -2.79 7.05
CA TYR A 48 -1.48 -2.16 8.37
C TYR A 48 -2.26 -2.96 9.42
N GLN A 49 -3.45 -3.47 9.10
CA GLN A 49 -4.24 -4.27 10.03
C GLN A 49 -3.52 -5.56 10.46
N GLU A 50 -2.76 -6.16 9.55
CA GLU A 50 -2.05 -7.42 9.83
C GLU A 50 -0.70 -7.21 10.52
N PHE A 51 0.06 -6.19 10.14
CA PHE A 51 1.46 -6.02 10.57
C PHE A 51 1.69 -4.80 11.48
N GLY A 52 0.72 -3.91 11.63
CA GLY A 52 0.83 -2.67 12.41
C GLY A 52 1.67 -1.56 11.75
N ALA A 53 2.40 -1.86 10.69
CA ALA A 53 3.20 -0.92 9.90
C ALA A 53 3.47 -1.49 8.50
N ILE A 54 3.97 -0.67 7.58
CA ILE A 54 4.52 -1.16 6.31
C ILE A 54 5.98 -1.58 6.57
N SER A 55 6.15 -2.75 7.18
CA SER A 55 7.44 -3.42 7.37
C SER A 55 7.94 -4.12 6.10
N ASP A 56 9.15 -4.68 6.15
CA ASP A 56 9.71 -5.53 5.10
C ASP A 56 8.79 -6.70 4.75
N ILE A 57 8.27 -7.41 5.76
CA ILE A 57 7.32 -8.52 5.60
C ILE A 57 6.00 -8.02 5.00
N ALA A 58 5.49 -6.88 5.48
CA ALA A 58 4.28 -6.27 4.94
C ALA A 58 4.46 -5.86 3.47
N ALA A 59 5.60 -5.26 3.13
CA ALA A 59 5.93 -4.84 1.78
C ALA A 59 6.05 -6.03 0.83
N GLN A 60 6.72 -7.11 1.24
CA GLN A 60 6.78 -8.35 0.46
C GLN A 60 5.39 -8.94 0.22
N LYS A 61 4.50 -8.90 1.23
CA LYS A 61 3.10 -9.33 1.04
C LYS A 61 2.37 -8.39 0.08
N GLY A 62 2.53 -7.08 0.21
CA GLY A 62 1.94 -6.07 -0.67
C GLY A 62 2.32 -6.29 -2.13
N LEU A 63 3.61 -6.52 -2.41
CA LEU A 63 4.10 -6.84 -3.76
C LEU A 63 3.43 -8.11 -4.33
N ARG A 64 3.18 -9.13 -3.50
CA ARG A 64 2.41 -10.31 -3.94
C ARG A 64 0.93 -10.00 -4.21
N ILE A 65 0.31 -9.14 -3.39
CA ILE A 65 -1.08 -8.72 -3.56
C ILE A 65 -1.25 -7.93 -4.87
N TYR A 66 -0.33 -7.04 -5.20
CA TYR A 66 -0.34 -6.26 -6.45
C TYR A 66 -0.16 -7.11 -7.73
N ALA A 67 0.24 -8.38 -7.59
CA ALA A 67 0.26 -9.39 -8.65
C ALA A 67 0.91 -8.88 -9.96
N GLU A 68 0.19 -8.86 -11.07
CA GLU A 68 0.69 -8.42 -12.37
C GLU A 68 1.21 -6.97 -12.38
N HIS A 69 0.71 -6.09 -11.49
CA HIS A 69 1.18 -4.71 -11.40
C HIS A 69 2.57 -4.60 -10.76
N THR A 70 2.97 -5.56 -9.93
CA THR A 70 4.34 -5.61 -9.40
C THR A 70 5.35 -5.81 -10.53
N LEU A 71 5.07 -6.73 -11.46
CA LEU A 71 5.94 -6.97 -12.62
C LEU A 71 6.02 -5.74 -13.53
N ASP A 72 4.93 -4.97 -13.64
CA ASP A 72 4.95 -3.73 -14.41
C ASP A 72 5.76 -2.63 -13.71
N ALA A 73 5.65 -2.49 -12.39
CA ALA A 73 6.44 -1.56 -11.59
C ALA A 73 7.95 -1.89 -11.62
N GLU A 74 8.33 -3.17 -11.59
CA GLU A 74 9.73 -3.60 -11.75
C GLU A 74 10.31 -3.20 -13.11
N LYS A 75 9.52 -3.32 -14.18
CA LYS A 75 9.95 -3.00 -15.55
C LYS A 75 9.93 -1.51 -15.83
N ASN A 76 9.06 -0.77 -15.16
CA ASN A 76 8.84 0.66 -15.39
C ASN A 76 8.89 1.46 -14.07
N PRO A 77 10.07 1.58 -13.42
CA PRO A 77 10.19 2.27 -12.14
C PRO A 77 9.65 3.70 -12.20
N GLY A 78 8.82 4.07 -11.23
CA GLY A 78 8.22 5.40 -11.10
C GLY A 78 6.79 5.52 -11.67
N ASN A 79 6.32 4.54 -12.44
CA ASN A 79 4.96 4.54 -12.97
C ASN A 79 3.90 4.16 -11.91
N HIS A 80 4.31 3.50 -10.83
CA HIS A 80 3.41 2.95 -9.83
C HIS A 80 3.86 3.36 -8.43
N PRO A 81 3.75 4.65 -8.04
CA PRO A 81 4.37 5.16 -6.81
C PRO A 81 3.94 4.42 -5.53
N ASN A 82 2.75 3.80 -5.51
CA ASN A 82 2.28 2.98 -4.39
C ASN A 82 2.90 1.57 -4.36
N ILE A 83 3.33 1.03 -5.49
CA ILE A 83 4.02 -0.26 -5.59
C ILE A 83 5.52 -0.04 -5.47
N ASP A 84 6.04 0.97 -6.18
CA ASP A 84 7.46 1.32 -6.23
C ASP A 84 8.06 1.50 -4.83
N ARG A 85 7.32 2.14 -3.92
CA ARG A 85 7.80 2.36 -2.54
C ARG A 85 7.93 1.08 -1.71
N LEU A 86 7.27 -0.01 -2.09
CA LEU A 86 7.35 -1.28 -1.38
C LEU A 86 8.67 -2.00 -1.67
N PHE A 87 9.29 -1.82 -2.85
CA PHE A 87 10.56 -2.50 -3.17
C PHE A 87 11.70 -2.20 -2.20
N PRO A 88 12.04 -0.93 -1.88
CA PRO A 88 13.12 -0.67 -0.92
C PRO A 88 12.76 -1.18 0.48
N ILE A 89 11.51 -1.06 0.91
CA ILE A 89 11.05 -1.54 2.22
C ILE A 89 11.15 -3.07 2.31
N ALA A 90 10.72 -3.78 1.27
CA ALA A 90 10.84 -5.23 1.16
C ALA A 90 12.30 -5.73 1.20
N ASN A 91 13.25 -4.85 0.85
CA ASN A 91 14.70 -5.08 0.87
C ASN A 91 15.39 -4.49 2.12
N GLY A 92 14.65 -4.14 3.17
CA GLY A 92 15.20 -3.74 4.47
C GLY A 92 15.34 -2.24 4.69
N ALA A 93 14.75 -1.39 3.84
CA ALA A 93 14.58 0.02 4.19
C ALA A 93 13.66 0.16 5.43
N PRO A 94 13.78 1.26 6.21
CA PRO A 94 12.99 1.45 7.42
C PRO A 94 11.49 1.30 7.18
N PRO A 95 10.74 0.70 8.13
CA PRO A 95 9.29 0.56 8.01
C PRO A 95 8.61 1.92 8.04
N LEU A 96 7.45 2.03 7.38
CA LEU A 96 6.61 3.22 7.45
C LEU A 96 5.43 3.00 8.41
N ALA A 97 5.21 3.96 9.30
CA ALA A 97 4.00 4.02 10.11
C ALA A 97 2.81 4.42 9.23
N VAL A 98 1.61 4.07 9.67
CA VAL A 98 0.37 4.32 8.94
C VAL A 98 -0.59 5.12 9.80
N ARG A 99 -1.11 6.21 9.24
CA ARG A 99 -2.21 6.99 9.81
C ARG A 99 -3.44 6.86 8.91
N LEU A 100 -4.53 6.38 9.49
CA LEU A 100 -5.82 6.25 8.81
C LEU A 100 -6.59 7.56 8.91
N ILE A 101 -7.11 8.05 7.78
CA ILE A 101 -7.92 9.26 7.73
C ILE A 101 -9.36 8.86 7.45
N ALA A 102 -10.26 9.13 8.40
CA ALA A 102 -11.67 8.79 8.26
C ALA A 102 -12.33 9.57 7.11
N ALA A 103 -13.33 8.95 6.48
CA ALA A 103 -14.27 9.65 5.61
C ALA A 103 -15.28 10.46 6.45
N GLU A 104 -15.74 11.57 5.90
CA GLU A 104 -16.82 12.39 6.48
C GLU A 104 -18.21 11.76 6.25
#